data_AF-A0A7S0MV96-F1
#
_entry.id   AF-A0A7S0MV96-F1
#
_cell.length_a   1.000
_cell.length_b   1.000
_cell.length_c   1.000
_cell.angle_alpha   90.00
_cell.angle_beta   90.00
_cell.angle_gamma   90.00
#
_symmetry.space_group_name_H-M   'P 1'
#
loop_
_entity.id
_entity.type
_entity.pdbx_description
1 polymer ?
#
loop_
_entity_poly.entity_id
_entity_poly.type
_entity_poly.pdbx_seq_one_letter_code
_entity_poly.pdbx_strand_id
1 'polypeptide(L)'
;MYRLGTCRALNSNALRHLCVATVRDTRYQYGVTSRPFLSRPLKTPARIARTVRVRAEGNDVLSLSNTIQQRLASTSAAAPGGESLDLFTVDAFTSEPFAGNPAAVVLLPGADYPSDAWMQLVGREMNLSETSFVVIQDSSSDVANAKLRWFTPTTEVDLCGHATLAAAKVLFNKVPQDKINFHTKVSGVLAVTKTANGALEMDFPAAPASPADPEKAAVLTAALSGLKVLWAGHSPGTDDFLVEVDDAEQLFALDPEPAMLTAM
;
A
#
# COMPACT_ATOMS: atom_id res chain seq x y z
N MET A 1 23.74 7.48 -9.08
CA MET A 1 22.49 8.16 -8.71
C MET A 1 21.57 8.10 -9.94
N TYR A 2 20.75 7.06 -10.08
CA TYR A 2 19.87 6.81 -11.23
C TYR A 2 18.49 6.39 -10.72
N ARG A 3 17.42 6.87 -11.35
CA ARG A 3 16.00 6.70 -10.95
C ARG A 3 15.35 5.62 -11.80
N LEU A 4 14.53 4.74 -11.21
CA LEU A 4 13.53 4.00 -11.97
C LEU A 4 12.64 5.00 -12.73
N GLY A 5 12.29 4.64 -13.97
CA GLY A 5 11.18 5.29 -14.68
C GLY A 5 9.84 5.01 -14.00
N THR A 6 8.77 5.44 -14.63
CA THR A 6 7.39 5.21 -14.18
C THR A 6 7.04 3.71 -14.20
N CYS A 7 6.70 3.10 -13.06
CA CYS A 7 6.00 1.80 -12.99
C CYS A 7 4.50 2.02 -12.82
N ARG A 8 3.70 1.20 -13.51
CA ARG A 8 2.24 1.11 -13.34
C ARG A 8 1.91 -0.30 -12.85
N ALA A 9 1.32 -0.40 -11.66
CA ALA A 9 0.59 -1.59 -11.25
C ALA A 9 -0.76 -1.59 -11.98
N LEU A 10 -1.11 -2.69 -12.64
CA LEU A 10 -2.39 -2.79 -13.34
C LEU A 10 -3.48 -3.17 -12.33
N ASN A 11 -4.42 -2.25 -12.08
CA ASN A 11 -5.43 -2.40 -11.03
C ASN A 11 -6.56 -3.36 -11.44
N SER A 12 -6.32 -4.68 -11.35
CA SER A 12 -7.39 -5.66 -11.16
C SER A 12 -6.92 -6.77 -10.23
N ASN A 13 -7.86 -7.44 -9.53
CA ASN A 13 -7.51 -8.56 -8.63
C ASN A 13 -6.77 -9.71 -9.34
N ALA A 14 -6.86 -9.81 -10.68
CA ALA A 14 -6.15 -10.78 -11.49
C ALA A 14 -4.72 -10.35 -11.89
N LEU A 15 -4.32 -9.10 -11.60
CA LEU A 15 -3.09 -8.46 -12.09
C LEU A 15 -2.13 -8.03 -10.97
N ARG A 16 -2.36 -8.54 -9.75
CA ARG A 16 -1.59 -8.18 -8.56
C ARG A 16 -0.09 -8.46 -8.71
N HIS A 17 0.28 -9.39 -9.60
CA HIS A 17 1.64 -9.85 -9.83
C HIS A 17 2.32 -9.25 -11.06
N LEU A 18 1.84 -8.13 -11.63
CA LEU A 18 2.46 -7.53 -12.81
C LEU A 18 2.83 -6.06 -12.58
N CYS A 19 4.13 -5.76 -12.47
CA CYS A 19 4.66 -4.40 -12.63
C CYS A 19 5.25 -4.26 -14.04
N VAL A 20 4.82 -3.23 -14.74
CA VAL A 20 5.38 -2.86 -16.04
C VAL A 20 6.16 -1.57 -15.86
N ALA A 21 7.41 -1.56 -16.31
CA ALA A 21 8.35 -0.46 -16.20
C ALA A 21 8.89 -0.08 -17.59
N THR A 22 9.27 1.17 -17.77
CA THR A 22 9.78 1.68 -19.05
C THR A 22 11.25 2.05 -18.98
N VAL A 23 11.97 1.86 -20.07
CA VAL A 23 13.41 2.18 -20.14
C VAL A 23 13.61 3.67 -20.35
N ARG A 24 14.35 4.29 -19.45
CA ARG A 24 15.17 5.46 -19.79
C ARG A 24 16.60 5.16 -19.36
N ASP A 25 17.40 4.73 -20.33
CA ASP A 25 18.83 4.46 -20.29
C ASP A 25 19.36 3.52 -19.18
N THR A 26 19.87 2.39 -19.65
CA THR A 26 20.63 1.32 -18.96
C THR A 26 21.35 1.73 -17.65
N ARG A 27 20.74 1.44 -16.47
CA ARG A 27 21.38 1.03 -15.20
C ARG A 27 20.35 0.92 -14.04
N TYR A 28 20.16 -0.31 -13.53
CA TYR A 28 19.15 -0.71 -12.53
C TYR A 28 19.53 -0.38 -11.07
N GLN A 29 18.69 0.38 -10.33
CA GLN A 29 18.59 0.40 -8.86
C GLN A 29 17.17 0.85 -8.41
N TYR A 30 16.64 0.24 -7.34
CA TYR A 30 15.28 0.45 -6.79
C TYR A 30 15.13 1.81 -6.07
N GLY A 31 14.10 2.61 -6.39
CA GLY A 31 13.77 3.87 -5.73
C GLY A 31 12.63 4.67 -6.39
N VAL A 32 11.61 5.06 -5.61
CA VAL A 32 10.35 5.71 -6.05
C VAL A 32 10.55 7.20 -6.37
N THR A 33 10.04 7.70 -7.51
CA THR A 33 9.94 9.15 -7.76
C THR A 33 8.57 9.56 -8.31
N SER A 34 8.03 10.66 -7.79
CA SER A 34 6.71 11.24 -8.11
C SER A 34 6.81 12.36 -9.15
N ARG A 35 5.82 12.47 -10.06
CA ARG A 35 5.32 13.71 -10.74
C ARG A 35 4.10 13.43 -11.66
N PRO A 36 3.34 14.46 -12.10
CA PRO A 36 1.88 14.55 -11.92
C PRO A 36 1.06 14.03 -13.11
N PHE A 37 -0.15 13.55 -12.80
CA PHE A 37 -1.09 13.00 -13.79
C PHE A 37 -2.06 14.08 -14.30
N LEU A 38 -2.19 14.18 -15.62
CA LEU A 38 -3.10 15.09 -16.33
C LEU A 38 -4.56 14.62 -16.15
N SER A 39 -5.42 15.53 -15.70
CA SER A 39 -6.84 15.29 -15.44
C SER A 39 -7.68 15.36 -16.72
N ARG A 40 -8.64 14.42 -16.87
CA ARG A 40 -9.80 14.54 -17.77
C ARG A 40 -11.10 14.53 -16.95
N PRO A 41 -12.09 15.37 -17.28
CA PRO A 41 -13.29 15.52 -16.46
C PRO A 41 -14.35 14.46 -16.80
N LEU A 42 -14.88 13.76 -15.80
CA LEU A 42 -16.08 12.94 -15.93
C LEU A 42 -17.34 13.80 -15.77
N LYS A 43 -18.18 13.80 -16.81
CA LYS A 43 -19.53 14.39 -16.84
C LYS A 43 -20.57 13.30 -16.55
N THR A 44 -21.11 13.22 -15.33
CA THR A 44 -22.51 12.85 -15.01
C THR A 44 -22.76 12.87 -13.48
N PRO A 45 -23.99 13.10 -13.01
CA PRO A 45 -24.24 13.48 -11.62
C PRO A 45 -24.44 12.25 -10.73
N ALA A 46 -23.47 11.97 -9.86
CA ALA A 46 -23.66 11.01 -8.77
C ALA A 46 -24.53 11.64 -7.66
N ARG A 47 -25.58 10.92 -7.26
CA ARG A 47 -26.48 11.27 -6.17
C ARG A 47 -25.73 11.24 -4.82
N ILE A 48 -26.24 12.07 -3.92
CA ILE A 48 -25.68 12.51 -2.64
C ILE A 48 -25.17 11.35 -1.78
N ALA A 49 -23.84 11.21 -1.69
CA ALA A 49 -23.17 10.79 -0.46
C ALA A 49 -22.83 12.07 0.32
N ARG A 50 -23.18 12.11 1.60
CA ARG A 50 -22.95 13.26 2.48
C ARG A 50 -21.50 13.75 2.36
N THR A 51 -21.37 14.97 1.86
CA THR A 51 -20.12 15.70 1.71
C THR A 51 -19.52 15.94 3.09
N VAL A 52 -18.31 15.44 3.32
CA VAL A 52 -17.38 16.03 4.28
C VAL A 52 -16.35 16.79 3.45
N ARG A 53 -16.47 18.13 3.41
CA ARG A 53 -15.40 18.98 2.86
C ARG A 53 -14.30 19.04 3.89
N VAL A 54 -13.08 18.64 3.56
CA VAL A 54 -11.91 19.05 4.34
C VAL A 54 -10.77 19.44 3.40
N ARG A 55 -10.33 20.69 3.59
CA ARG A 55 -9.09 21.25 3.08
C ARG A 55 -7.99 20.69 3.98
N ALA A 56 -6.98 20.06 3.38
CA ALA A 56 -5.88 19.44 4.12
C ALA A 56 -4.96 20.48 4.76
N GLU A 57 -5.29 20.89 5.98
CA GLU A 57 -4.36 21.42 6.99
C GLU A 57 -4.97 21.10 8.37
N GLY A 58 -4.37 20.17 9.13
CA GLY A 58 -4.73 19.95 10.54
C GLY A 58 -4.96 18.49 10.96
N ASN A 59 -4.75 18.25 12.26
CA ASN A 59 -4.89 17.00 13.00
C ASN A 59 -6.33 16.43 12.99
N ASP A 60 -6.75 15.74 11.94
CA ASP A 60 -8.04 15.04 11.97
C ASP A 60 -7.86 13.56 12.35
N VAL A 61 -8.13 13.27 13.63
CA VAL A 61 -8.31 11.92 14.19
C VAL A 61 -9.73 11.47 13.86
N LEU A 62 -9.90 10.37 13.12
CA LEU A 62 -11.23 9.78 12.88
C LEU A 62 -11.46 8.66 13.90
N SER A 63 -12.12 8.94 15.02
CA SER A 63 -12.53 7.86 15.94
C SER A 63 -13.41 6.85 15.18
N LEU A 64 -13.16 5.55 15.34
CA LEU A 64 -14.12 4.52 14.93
C LEU A 64 -15.50 4.91 15.48
N SER A 65 -16.50 5.05 14.60
CA SER A 65 -17.82 5.45 15.07
C SER A 65 -18.31 4.49 16.16
N ASN A 66 -18.97 4.99 17.20
CA ASN A 66 -19.50 4.18 18.29
C ASN A 66 -20.31 2.97 17.78
N THR A 67 -20.96 3.09 16.62
CA THR A 67 -21.71 2.01 15.97
C THR A 67 -20.80 0.87 15.48
N ILE A 68 -19.64 1.16 14.89
CA ILE A 68 -18.69 0.12 14.46
C ILE A 68 -18.09 -0.56 15.68
N GLN A 69 -17.68 0.21 16.70
CA GLN A 69 -17.18 -0.37 17.95
C GLN A 69 -18.22 -1.28 18.63
N GLN A 70 -19.48 -0.84 18.71
CA GLN A 70 -20.57 -1.65 19.29
C GLN A 70 -20.83 -2.93 18.49
N ARG A 71 -20.79 -2.86 17.15
CA ARG A 71 -20.97 -4.05 16.29
C ARG A 71 -19.82 -5.03 16.46
N LEU A 72 -18.59 -4.55 16.51
CA LEU A 72 -17.43 -5.40 16.76
C LEU A 72 -17.44 -6.00 18.17
N ALA A 73 -17.81 -5.23 19.19
CA ALA A 73 -17.96 -5.71 20.55
C ALA A 73 -19.11 -6.74 20.71
N SER A 74 -20.11 -6.70 19.83
CA SER A 74 -21.18 -7.70 19.79
C SER A 74 -20.80 -9.01 19.10
N THR A 75 -19.62 -9.07 18.45
CA THR A 75 -19.09 -10.32 17.91
C THR A 75 -18.36 -11.11 19.00
N SER A 76 -18.36 -12.44 18.91
CA SER A 76 -17.63 -13.31 19.85
C SER A 76 -16.10 -13.24 19.71
N ALA A 77 -15.59 -12.39 18.82
CA ALA A 77 -14.17 -12.18 18.64
C ALA A 77 -13.65 -11.23 19.73
N ALA A 78 -12.59 -11.61 20.44
CA ALA A 78 -12.03 -10.81 21.52
C ALA A 78 -11.52 -9.46 20.97
N ALA A 79 -12.27 -8.40 21.27
CA ALA A 79 -11.94 -7.00 21.01
C ALA A 79 -10.97 -6.48 22.09
N PRO A 80 -10.21 -5.40 21.82
CA PRO A 80 -9.53 -4.67 22.89
C PRO A 80 -10.57 -4.17 23.91
N GLY A 81 -10.28 -4.31 25.20
CA GLY A 81 -11.25 -4.03 26.26
C GLY A 81 -11.59 -2.54 26.35
N GLY A 82 -12.89 -2.22 26.37
CA GLY A 82 -13.52 -0.98 26.88
C GLY A 82 -13.07 0.40 26.38
N GLU A 83 -11.95 0.51 25.66
CA GLU A 83 -11.29 1.76 25.31
C GLU A 83 -11.63 2.21 23.88
N SER A 84 -11.70 3.53 23.68
CA SER A 84 -11.84 4.14 22.35
C SER A 84 -10.59 3.85 21.51
N LEU A 85 -10.78 3.42 20.27
CA LEU A 85 -9.69 3.15 19.35
C LEU A 85 -9.46 4.32 18.40
N ASP A 86 -8.19 4.71 18.28
CA ASP A 86 -7.71 5.67 17.29
C ASP A 86 -7.66 4.99 15.91
N LEU A 87 -8.50 5.47 14.98
CA LEU A 87 -8.51 5.03 13.58
C LEU A 87 -8.19 6.21 12.66
N PHE A 88 -7.48 5.93 11.58
CA PHE A 88 -7.13 6.92 10.58
C PHE A 88 -7.34 6.33 9.20
N THR A 89 -7.65 7.19 8.23
CA THR A 89 -7.55 6.87 6.80
C THR A 89 -6.48 7.76 6.22
N VAL A 90 -5.48 7.16 5.58
CA VAL A 90 -4.34 7.89 5.01
C VAL A 90 -4.19 7.51 3.55
N ASP A 91 -4.17 8.53 2.69
CA ASP A 91 -3.93 8.40 1.26
C ASP A 91 -2.41 8.33 0.99
N ALA A 92 -1.90 7.14 0.70
CA ALA A 92 -0.49 6.95 0.41
C ALA A 92 -0.12 7.41 -1.01
N PHE A 93 1.15 7.79 -1.21
CA PHE A 93 1.72 8.25 -2.49
C PHE A 93 1.12 9.54 -3.06
N THR A 94 0.45 10.34 -2.24
CA THR A 94 -0.14 11.62 -2.64
C THR A 94 0.06 12.69 -1.55
N SER A 95 -0.01 13.97 -1.96
CA SER A 95 -0.18 15.11 -1.04
C SER A 95 -1.61 15.69 -1.09
N GLU A 96 -2.45 15.19 -2.00
CA GLU A 96 -3.83 15.61 -2.19
C GLU A 96 -4.80 14.59 -1.60
N PRO A 97 -5.81 15.02 -0.82
CA PRO A 97 -6.88 14.15 -0.35
C PRO A 97 -7.65 13.51 -1.51
N PHE A 98 -8.14 12.29 -1.30
CA PHE A 98 -8.93 11.52 -2.28
C PHE A 98 -8.14 11.12 -3.53
N ALA A 99 -6.81 11.11 -3.44
CA ALA A 99 -5.90 10.62 -4.47
C ALA A 99 -4.98 9.54 -3.89
N GLY A 100 -4.10 8.97 -4.70
CA GLY A 100 -3.18 7.94 -4.21
C GLY A 100 -3.88 6.63 -3.84
N ASN A 101 -3.33 5.92 -2.85
CA ASN A 101 -3.87 4.64 -2.38
C ASN A 101 -4.26 4.71 -0.89
N PRO A 102 -5.55 4.71 -0.55
CA PRO A 102 -6.02 4.82 0.83
C PRO A 102 -5.74 3.54 1.62
N ALA A 103 -5.24 3.71 2.85
CA ALA A 103 -5.14 2.65 3.84
C ALA A 103 -5.74 3.08 5.19
N ALA A 104 -6.41 2.15 5.87
CA ALA A 104 -6.84 2.37 7.25
C ALA A 104 -5.69 2.07 8.21
N VAL A 105 -5.57 2.84 9.29
CA VAL A 105 -4.58 2.62 10.35
C VAL A 105 -5.29 2.63 11.69
N VAL A 106 -5.18 1.54 12.44
CA VAL A 106 -5.73 1.38 13.79
C VAL A 106 -4.58 1.35 14.79
N LEU A 107 -4.55 2.33 15.70
CA LEU A 107 -3.61 2.32 16.82
C LEU A 107 -4.22 1.53 17.98
N LEU A 108 -3.48 0.52 18.45
CA LEU A 108 -3.89 -0.35 19.54
C LEU A 108 -3.30 0.17 20.86
N PRO A 109 -4.11 0.33 21.93
CA PRO A 109 -3.66 0.92 23.20
C PRO A 109 -2.84 -0.04 24.08
N GLY A 110 -2.91 -1.35 23.84
CA GLY A 110 -2.20 -2.38 24.62
C GLY A 110 -0.88 -2.83 23.99
N ALA A 111 -0.10 -3.64 24.71
CA ALA A 111 1.18 -4.19 24.24
C ALA A 111 1.03 -5.36 23.25
N ASP A 112 -0.18 -5.90 23.13
CA ASP A 112 -0.51 -7.07 22.32
C ASP A 112 -1.66 -6.80 21.35
N TYR A 113 -1.76 -7.65 20.33
CA TYR A 113 -2.83 -7.60 19.35
C TYR A 113 -4.13 -8.19 19.93
N PRO A 114 -5.30 -7.66 19.53
CA PRO A 114 -6.56 -8.38 19.69
C PRO A 114 -6.57 -9.64 18.82
N SER A 115 -7.64 -10.43 18.90
CA SER A 115 -7.73 -11.66 18.11
C SER A 115 -7.67 -11.41 16.60
N ASP A 116 -7.05 -12.34 15.86
CA ASP A 116 -6.96 -12.29 14.39
C ASP A 116 -8.34 -12.18 13.74
N ALA A 117 -9.33 -12.89 14.28
CA ALA A 117 -10.71 -12.81 13.84
C ALA A 117 -11.28 -11.39 13.98
N TRP A 118 -10.98 -10.70 15.08
CA TRP A 118 -11.43 -9.33 15.27
C TRP A 118 -10.75 -8.37 14.28
N MET A 119 -9.43 -8.47 14.11
CA MET A 119 -8.71 -7.63 13.14
C MET A 119 -9.19 -7.86 11.71
N GLN A 120 -9.49 -9.12 11.35
CA GLN A 120 -10.07 -9.46 10.05
C GLN A 120 -11.47 -8.85 9.86
N LEU A 121 -12.31 -8.85 10.90
CA LEU A 121 -13.63 -8.21 10.85
C LEU A 121 -13.53 -6.70 10.65
N VAL A 122 -12.58 -6.05 11.32
CA VAL A 122 -12.31 -4.62 11.12
C VAL A 122 -11.81 -4.35 9.71
N GLY A 123 -10.83 -5.13 9.22
CA GLY A 123 -10.32 -4.98 7.85
C GLY A 123 -11.44 -5.13 6.81
N ARG A 124 -12.37 -6.06 7.03
CA ARG A 124 -13.56 -6.24 6.20
C ARG A 124 -14.52 -5.05 6.27
N GLU A 125 -14.78 -4.52 7.47
CA GLU A 125 -15.66 -3.37 7.66
C GLU A 125 -15.09 -2.10 6.99
N MET A 126 -13.76 -1.90 7.05
CA MET A 126 -13.09 -0.76 6.42
C MET A 126 -13.15 -0.84 4.89
N ASN A 127 -13.11 -2.06 4.33
CA ASN A 127 -13.24 -2.33 2.90
C ASN A 127 -12.30 -1.47 2.01
N LEU A 128 -11.11 -1.17 2.52
CA LEU A 128 -9.98 -0.62 1.76
C LEU A 128 -9.06 -1.75 1.30
N SER A 129 -8.05 -1.44 0.48
CA SER A 129 -7.04 -2.41 0.06
C SER A 129 -6.45 -3.12 1.29
N GLU A 130 -6.00 -2.34 2.28
CA GLU A 130 -5.46 -2.86 3.53
C GLU A 130 -5.82 -1.97 4.73
N THR A 131 -5.94 -2.63 5.89
CA THR A 131 -6.03 -2.03 7.22
C THR A 131 -4.80 -2.44 8.03
N SER A 132 -4.03 -1.45 8.47
CA SER A 132 -2.86 -1.59 9.34
C SER A 132 -3.27 -1.58 10.81
N PHE A 133 -2.79 -2.54 11.59
CA PHE A 133 -2.91 -2.54 13.05
C PHE A 133 -1.55 -2.31 13.66
N VAL A 134 -1.43 -1.25 14.46
CA VAL A 134 -0.16 -0.80 15.01
C VAL A 134 -0.18 -0.88 16.52
N VAL A 135 0.85 -1.53 17.08
CA VAL A 135 1.12 -1.51 18.52
C VAL A 135 2.41 -0.74 18.74
N ILE A 136 2.35 0.39 19.42
CA ILE A 136 3.55 1.16 19.78
C ILE A 136 4.36 0.38 20.82
N GLN A 137 5.68 0.39 20.71
CA GLN A 137 6.60 -0.31 21.60
C GLN A 137 7.58 0.68 22.27
N ASP A 138 8.30 0.18 23.26
CA ASP A 138 9.40 0.92 23.87
C ASP A 138 10.44 1.31 22.81
N SER A 139 10.82 2.58 22.85
CA SER A 139 11.61 3.24 21.82
C SER A 139 12.93 3.72 22.41
N SER A 140 13.99 3.73 21.60
CA SER A 140 15.24 4.38 22.00
C SER A 140 15.14 5.90 21.78
N SER A 141 16.17 6.65 22.18
CA SER A 141 16.23 8.10 21.91
C SER A 141 16.12 8.42 20.42
N ASP A 142 16.66 7.55 19.57
CA ASP A 142 16.89 7.86 18.15
C ASP A 142 15.92 7.13 17.21
N VAL A 143 15.34 6.01 17.65
CA VAL A 143 14.47 5.16 16.83
C VAL A 143 13.23 4.72 17.61
N ALA A 144 12.07 4.97 17.02
CA ALA A 144 10.80 4.44 17.51
C ALA A 144 10.62 2.98 17.09
N ASN A 145 9.99 2.16 17.93
CA ASN A 145 9.62 0.79 17.59
C ASN A 145 8.10 0.62 17.63
N ALA A 146 7.58 -0.17 16.70
CA ALA A 146 6.17 -0.58 16.71
C ALA A 146 6.04 -1.98 16.13
N LYS A 147 5.03 -2.75 16.57
CA LYS A 147 4.60 -3.95 15.84
C LYS A 147 3.59 -3.54 14.77
N LEU A 148 3.62 -4.20 13.62
CA LEU A 148 2.69 -3.94 12.51
C LEU A 148 2.14 -5.23 11.89
N ARG A 149 0.82 -5.24 11.63
CA ARG A 149 0.11 -6.28 10.86
C ARG A 149 -0.83 -5.62 9.87
N TRP A 150 -1.10 -6.29 8.74
CA TRP A 150 -2.00 -5.78 7.70
C TRP A 150 -3.06 -6.81 7.34
N PHE A 151 -4.29 -6.33 7.20
CA PHE A 151 -5.41 -7.14 6.77
C PHE A 151 -6.07 -6.52 5.56
N THR A 152 -6.21 -7.30 4.51
CA THR A 152 -7.20 -7.04 3.45
C THR A 152 -8.61 -7.37 3.99
N PRO A 153 -9.68 -7.09 3.23
CA PRO A 153 -11.04 -7.47 3.65
C PRO A 153 -11.24 -8.98 3.86
N THR A 154 -10.34 -9.82 3.32
CA THR A 154 -10.50 -11.29 3.33
C THR A 154 -9.38 -12.06 4.02
N THR A 155 -8.18 -11.49 4.15
CA THR A 155 -7.02 -12.18 4.74
C THR A 155 -5.98 -11.22 5.33
N GLU A 156 -5.19 -11.71 6.28
CA GLU A 156 -3.90 -11.12 6.64
C GLU A 156 -2.91 -11.25 5.46
N VAL A 157 -2.02 -10.26 5.29
CA VAL A 157 -0.92 -10.29 4.30
C VAL A 157 0.44 -10.12 4.97
N ASP A 158 1.47 -10.73 4.37
CA ASP A 158 2.82 -10.81 4.96
C ASP A 158 3.65 -9.53 4.79
N LEU A 159 3.30 -8.69 3.81
CA LEU A 159 3.97 -7.44 3.48
C LEU A 159 2.99 -6.50 2.77
N CYS A 160 2.93 -5.23 3.20
CA CYS A 160 2.23 -4.19 2.45
C CYS A 160 2.94 -2.84 2.54
N GLY A 161 3.41 -2.33 1.41
CA GLY A 161 4.20 -1.09 1.37
C GLY A 161 3.42 0.17 1.72
N HIS A 162 2.36 0.46 0.98
CA HIS A 162 1.63 1.73 1.12
C HIS A 162 0.93 1.83 2.50
N ALA A 163 0.41 0.73 3.02
CA ALA A 163 -0.20 0.68 4.34
C ALA A 163 0.84 0.80 5.48
N THR A 164 2.10 0.41 5.25
CA THR A 164 3.23 0.70 6.14
C THR A 164 3.56 2.18 6.17
N LEU A 165 3.65 2.82 5.00
CA LEU A 165 3.89 4.27 4.89
C LEU A 165 2.74 5.08 5.52
N ALA A 166 1.50 4.63 5.34
CA ALA A 166 0.33 5.19 6.03
C ALA A 166 0.46 5.09 7.56
N ALA A 167 0.83 3.92 8.09
CA ALA A 167 1.07 3.72 9.52
C ALA A 167 2.20 4.63 10.03
N ALA A 168 3.32 4.71 9.30
CA ALA A 168 4.43 5.59 9.63
C ALA A 168 4.01 7.07 9.68
N LYS A 169 3.21 7.52 8.71
CA LYS A 169 2.67 8.90 8.68
C LYS A 169 1.88 9.23 9.95
N VAL A 170 1.07 8.29 10.44
CA VAL A 170 0.34 8.44 11.70
C VAL A 170 1.30 8.46 12.88
N LEU A 171 2.24 7.53 12.95
CA LEU A 171 3.15 7.39 14.10
C LEU A 171 4.12 8.57 14.23
N PHE A 172 4.61 9.15 13.13
CA PHE A 172 5.47 10.34 13.16
C PHE A 172 4.78 11.59 13.74
N ASN A 173 3.45 11.58 13.91
CA ASN A 173 2.73 12.62 14.65
C ASN A 173 2.55 12.30 16.14
N LYS A 174 2.91 11.08 16.57
CA LYS A 174 2.77 10.57 17.94
C LYS A 174 4.12 10.37 18.63
N VAL A 175 5.21 10.24 17.87
CA VAL A 175 6.56 10.02 18.38
C VAL A 175 7.52 11.11 17.89
N PRO A 176 8.54 11.50 18.68
CA PRO A 176 9.49 12.56 18.30
C PRO A 176 10.58 12.10 17.31
N GLN A 177 10.77 10.78 17.12
CA GLN A 177 11.83 10.24 16.28
C GLN A 177 11.48 10.37 14.80
N ASP A 178 12.50 10.60 13.97
CA ASP A 178 12.37 10.60 12.51
C ASP A 178 12.59 9.21 11.90
N LYS A 179 12.79 8.17 12.72
CA LYS A 179 12.89 6.77 12.27
C LYS A 179 11.98 5.87 13.09
N ILE A 180 11.27 4.97 12.40
CA ILE A 180 10.45 3.92 12.99
C ILE A 180 10.91 2.57 12.44
N ASN A 181 11.12 1.59 13.33
CA ASN A 181 11.26 0.19 12.99
C ASN A 181 9.94 -0.54 13.24
N PHE A 182 9.30 -1.02 12.18
CA PHE A 182 8.12 -1.87 12.27
C PHE A 182 8.51 -3.33 12.33
N HIS A 183 8.15 -3.99 13.43
CA HIS A 183 8.33 -5.43 13.64
C HIS A 183 7.10 -6.16 13.12
N THR A 184 7.29 -6.96 12.07
CA THR A 184 6.21 -7.63 11.34
C THR A 184 6.23 -9.12 11.60
N LYS A 185 5.13 -9.82 11.33
CA LYS A 185 4.99 -11.25 11.61
C LYS A 185 5.89 -12.12 10.72
N VAL A 186 6.04 -11.77 9.44
CA VAL A 186 6.73 -12.60 8.43
C VAL A 186 7.89 -11.86 7.77
N SER A 187 7.71 -10.59 7.41
CA SER A 187 8.68 -9.80 6.64
C SER A 187 9.81 -9.19 7.46
N GLY A 188 9.96 -9.58 8.74
CA GLY A 188 10.98 -9.08 9.64
C GLY A 188 10.77 -7.60 10.00
N VAL A 189 11.87 -6.84 10.07
CA VAL A 189 11.84 -5.42 10.43
C VAL A 189 11.80 -4.56 9.18
N LEU A 190 10.78 -3.70 9.09
CA LEU A 190 10.66 -2.69 8.04
C LEU A 190 10.97 -1.32 8.63
N ALA A 191 12.07 -0.71 8.19
CA ALA A 191 12.48 0.60 8.64
C ALA A 191 11.84 1.69 7.76
N VAL A 192 11.25 2.70 8.41
CA VAL A 192 10.75 3.91 7.74
C VAL A 192 11.44 5.12 8.34
N THR A 193 11.97 5.99 7.47
CA THR A 193 12.63 7.24 7.85
C THR A 193 11.87 8.42 7.27
N LYS A 194 11.60 9.42 8.10
CA LYS A 194 11.12 10.72 7.67
C LYS A 194 12.32 11.58 7.28
N THR A 195 12.37 12.00 6.03
CA THR A 195 13.50 12.78 5.53
C THR A 195 13.36 14.26 5.91
N ALA A 196 14.43 15.02 5.74
CA ALA A 196 14.45 16.46 6.04
C ALA A 196 13.43 17.29 5.24
N ASN A 197 12.95 16.78 4.08
CA ASN A 197 11.93 17.46 3.27
C ASN A 197 10.49 17.00 3.59
N GLY A 198 10.33 16.12 4.59
CA GLY A 198 9.03 15.61 5.04
C GLY A 198 8.51 14.39 4.25
N ALA A 199 9.24 13.91 3.25
CA ALA A 199 8.93 12.63 2.59
C ALA A 199 9.25 11.44 3.50
N LEU A 200 8.61 10.30 3.23
CA LEU A 200 8.86 9.05 3.94
C LEU A 200 9.61 8.08 3.01
N GLU A 201 10.70 7.51 3.50
CA GLU A 201 11.50 6.48 2.83
C GLU A 201 11.39 5.18 3.62
N MET A 202 11.27 4.05 2.92
CA MET A 202 11.07 2.74 3.52
C MET A 202 12.03 1.73 2.92
N ASP A 203 12.63 0.91 3.77
CA ASP A 203 13.48 -0.21 3.36
C ASP A 203 12.62 -1.46 3.11
N PHE A 204 12.71 -2.02 1.90
CA PHE A 204 12.03 -3.26 1.51
C PHE A 204 13.00 -4.44 1.44
N PRO A 205 12.53 -5.67 1.71
CA PRO A 205 13.23 -6.87 1.28
C PRO A 205 13.45 -6.84 -0.24
N ALA A 206 14.67 -7.17 -0.66
CA ALA A 206 14.97 -7.23 -2.09
C ALA A 206 14.29 -8.45 -2.73
N ALA A 207 13.57 -8.23 -3.84
CA ALA A 207 12.96 -9.26 -4.66
C ALA A 207 13.52 -9.15 -6.09
N PRO A 208 14.72 -9.72 -6.36
CA PRO A 208 15.31 -9.67 -7.70
C PRO A 208 14.50 -10.54 -8.67
N ALA A 209 14.26 -10.02 -9.86
CA ALA A 209 13.65 -10.79 -10.94
C ALA A 209 14.73 -11.43 -11.82
N SER A 210 14.52 -12.70 -12.19
CA SER A 210 15.28 -13.40 -13.23
C SER A 210 14.46 -13.48 -14.51
N PRO A 211 15.06 -13.68 -15.70
CA PRO A 211 14.30 -13.86 -16.93
C PRO A 211 13.16 -14.85 -16.76
N ALA A 212 11.96 -14.47 -17.21
CA ALA A 212 10.78 -15.30 -17.10
C ALA A 212 10.88 -16.51 -18.04
N ASP A 213 10.12 -17.57 -17.73
CA ASP A 213 9.95 -18.69 -18.65
C ASP A 213 9.42 -18.22 -20.02
N PRO A 214 9.92 -18.77 -21.15
CA PRO A 214 9.50 -18.33 -22.48
C PRO A 214 7.99 -18.37 -22.73
N GLU A 215 7.26 -19.35 -22.18
CA GLU A 215 5.81 -19.44 -22.33
C GLU A 215 5.12 -18.30 -21.58
N LYS A 216 5.55 -18.04 -20.34
CA LYS A 216 5.03 -16.92 -19.55
C LYS A 216 5.38 -15.56 -20.16
N ALA A 217 6.59 -15.41 -20.68
CA ALA A 217 7.02 -14.20 -21.38
C ALA A 217 6.19 -13.94 -22.65
N ALA A 218 5.81 -14.99 -23.38
CA ALA A 218 4.92 -14.88 -24.53
C ALA A 218 3.51 -14.43 -24.14
N VAL A 219 2.95 -14.96 -23.05
CA VAL A 219 1.66 -14.51 -22.50
C VAL A 219 1.70 -13.03 -22.12
N LEU A 220 2.74 -12.59 -21.40
CA LEU A 220 2.93 -11.18 -21.03
C LEU A 220 3.03 -10.26 -22.25
N THR A 221 3.76 -10.69 -23.29
CA THR A 221 3.90 -9.94 -24.53
C THR A 221 2.56 -9.81 -25.27
N ALA A 222 1.77 -10.89 -25.30
CA ALA A 222 0.44 -10.87 -25.90
C ALA A 222 -0.53 -9.96 -25.11
N ALA A 223 -0.49 -10.02 -23.77
CA ALA A 223 -1.35 -9.22 -22.91
C ALA A 223 -1.04 -7.71 -22.98
N LEU A 224 0.22 -7.35 -23.22
CA LEU A 224 0.67 -5.97 -23.41
C LEU A 224 0.64 -5.52 -24.88
N SER A 225 -0.25 -6.11 -25.68
CA SER A 225 -0.38 -5.85 -27.12
C SER A 225 -0.31 -4.36 -27.43
N GLY A 226 0.55 -3.99 -28.39
CA GLY A 226 0.81 -2.60 -28.76
C GLY A 226 2.11 -2.03 -28.20
N LEU A 227 2.64 -2.59 -27.11
CA LEU A 227 3.97 -2.24 -26.59
C LEU A 227 5.05 -3.21 -27.08
N LYS A 228 6.27 -2.70 -27.28
CA LYS A 228 7.43 -3.56 -27.46
C LYS A 228 7.97 -3.95 -26.10
N VAL A 229 7.79 -5.21 -25.73
CA VAL A 229 8.45 -5.81 -24.56
C VAL A 229 9.95 -5.94 -24.85
N LEU A 230 10.76 -5.30 -24.03
CA LEU A 230 12.23 -5.31 -24.08
C LEU A 230 12.79 -6.42 -23.19
N TRP A 231 12.14 -6.68 -22.06
CA TRP A 231 12.50 -7.74 -21.14
C TRP A 231 11.30 -8.15 -20.29
N ALA A 232 11.26 -9.41 -19.88
CA ALA A 232 10.29 -9.91 -18.91
C ALA A 232 11.01 -10.80 -17.89
N GLY A 233 10.79 -10.51 -16.62
CA GLY A 233 11.33 -11.26 -15.51
C GLY A 233 10.26 -11.71 -14.54
N HIS A 234 10.60 -12.72 -13.76
CA HIS A 234 9.81 -13.26 -12.68
C HIS A 234 10.65 -13.24 -11.40
N SER A 235 10.06 -12.85 -10.28
CA SER A 235 10.69 -12.84 -8.98
C SER A 235 10.13 -13.98 -8.14
N PRO A 236 10.86 -15.10 -7.96
CA PRO A 236 10.33 -16.29 -7.28
C PRO A 236 9.93 -16.05 -5.83
N GLY A 237 10.50 -15.04 -5.18
CA GLY A 237 10.23 -14.71 -3.78
C GLY A 237 8.89 -14.01 -3.55
N THR A 238 8.38 -13.27 -4.55
CA THR A 238 7.09 -12.56 -4.46
C THR A 238 6.07 -13.06 -5.46
N ASP A 239 6.48 -13.93 -6.37
CA ASP A 239 5.73 -14.42 -7.52
C ASP A 239 5.34 -13.32 -8.53
N ASP A 240 5.98 -12.15 -8.44
CA ASP A 240 5.71 -11.03 -9.33
C ASP A 240 6.48 -11.12 -10.64
N PHE A 241 5.85 -10.65 -11.71
CA PHE A 241 6.43 -10.39 -13.01
C PHE A 241 6.78 -8.92 -13.17
N LEU A 242 8.00 -8.67 -13.65
CA LEU A 242 8.49 -7.35 -14.04
C LEU A 242 8.68 -7.32 -15.55
N VAL A 243 7.96 -6.46 -16.25
CA VAL A 243 8.07 -6.32 -17.70
C VAL A 243 8.62 -4.96 -18.07
N GLU A 244 9.71 -4.95 -18.81
CA GLU A 244 10.34 -3.75 -19.36
C GLU A 244 9.78 -3.48 -20.76
N VAL A 245 9.27 -2.28 -21.01
CA VAL A 245 8.69 -1.84 -22.29
C VAL A 245 9.35 -0.55 -22.79
N ASP A 246 9.19 -0.25 -24.08
CA ASP A 246 9.84 0.90 -24.72
C ASP A 246 9.09 2.23 -24.60
N ASP A 247 7.77 2.21 -24.38
CA ASP A 247 6.92 3.42 -24.39
C ASP A 247 6.07 3.56 -23.11
N ALA A 248 6.36 4.60 -22.33
CA ALA A 248 5.65 4.90 -21.09
C ALA A 248 4.26 5.50 -21.33
N GLU A 249 4.10 6.32 -22.36
CA GLU A 249 2.81 6.97 -22.64
C GLU A 249 1.78 5.93 -23.09
N GLN A 250 2.21 5.01 -23.97
CA GLN A 250 1.38 3.88 -24.37
C GLN A 250 1.07 2.96 -23.17
N LEU A 251 2.04 2.71 -22.29
CA LEU A 251 1.79 1.94 -21.07
C LEU A 251 0.72 2.56 -20.18
N PHE A 252 0.67 3.88 -20.05
CA PHE A 252 -0.39 4.55 -19.28
C PHE A 252 -1.74 4.57 -20.00
N ALA A 253 -1.75 4.51 -21.33
CA ALA A 253 -2.97 4.43 -22.13
C ALA A 253 -3.55 3.00 -22.21
N LEU A 254 -2.77 1.97 -21.89
CA LEU A 254 -3.24 0.58 -21.91
C LEU A 254 -4.39 0.34 -20.94
N ASP A 255 -5.34 -0.47 -21.39
CA ASP A 255 -6.40 -1.05 -20.57
C ASP A 255 -6.38 -2.58 -20.80
N PRO A 256 -5.46 -3.30 -20.13
CA PRO A 256 -5.27 -4.72 -20.39
C PRO A 256 -6.48 -5.53 -19.90
N GLU A 257 -7.01 -6.40 -20.74
CA GLU A 257 -8.10 -7.29 -20.35
C GLU A 257 -7.63 -8.27 -19.25
N PRO A 258 -8.24 -8.25 -18.04
CA PRO A 258 -7.82 -9.10 -16.92
C PRO A 258 -7.81 -10.60 -17.23
N ALA A 259 -8.66 -11.05 -18.16
CA ALA A 259 -8.79 -12.45 -18.54
C ALA A 259 -7.56 -13.02 -19.26
N MET A 260 -6.73 -12.17 -19.89
CA MET A 260 -5.52 -12.64 -20.56
C MET A 260 -4.41 -13.06 -19.59
N LEU A 261 -4.48 -12.61 -18.33
CA LEU A 261 -3.41 -12.80 -17.34
C LEU A 261 -3.78 -13.82 -16.25
N THR A 262 -5.01 -14.38 -16.29
CA THR A 262 -5.43 -15.51 -15.44
C THR A 262 -4.74 -16.85 -15.77
N ALA A 263 -3.93 -16.92 -16.83
CA ALA A 263 -3.19 -18.12 -17.25
C ALA A 263 -1.72 -18.15 -16.78
N MET A 264 -1.31 -17.19 -15.95
CA MET A 264 0.06 -17.06 -15.42
C MET A 264 0.26 -17.76 -14.08
#